data_AF-A0AAD7LZ38-F1
#
_entry.id   AF-A0AAD7LZ38-F1
#
_cell.length_a   1.000
_cell.length_b   1.000
_cell.length_c   1.000
_cell.angle_alpha   90.00
_cell.angle_beta   90.00
_cell.angle_gamma   90.00
#
_symmetry.space_group_name_H-M   'P 1'
#
loop_
_entity.id
_entity.type
_entity.pdbx_description
1 polymer ?
#
loop_
_entity_poly.entity_id
_entity_poly.type
_entity_poly.pdbx_seq_one_letter_code
_entity_poly.pdbx_strand_id
1 'polypeptide(L)'
;MYFNYHRSYLLQILNQLITYVYFKRLNYFSTECIYSPNAYRSFAREIIKDLESIRPRAILDIIKSEESFRISTTTKMPEQGTCKRCGYISSQKWCKACVLLEGLNRGLPKRGIGRS
;
A
#
# COMPACT_ATOMS: atom_id res chain seq x y z
N MET A 1 9.71 -21.95 -21.88
CA MET A 1 10.07 -22.31 -20.48
C MET A 1 10.87 -21.22 -19.74
N TYR A 2 10.84 -19.94 -20.16
CA TYR A 2 11.66 -18.86 -19.56
C TYR A 2 10.87 -17.67 -18.99
N PHE A 3 9.58 -17.84 -18.68
CA PHE A 3 8.71 -16.75 -18.17
C PHE A 3 8.17 -16.97 -16.75
N ASN A 4 8.61 -18.03 -16.05
CA ASN A 4 8.01 -18.44 -14.76
C ASN A 4 8.82 -18.04 -13.51
N TYR A 5 10.03 -17.50 -13.65
CA TYR A 5 10.86 -17.16 -12.49
C TYR A 5 10.63 -15.74 -11.96
N HIS A 6 10.11 -14.82 -12.77
CA HIS A 6 10.15 -13.38 -12.45
C HIS A 6 9.23 -12.91 -11.30
N ARG A 7 8.33 -13.77 -10.80
CA ARG A 7 7.30 -13.39 -9.80
C ARG A 7 7.62 -13.81 -8.36
N SER A 8 8.61 -14.67 -8.11
CA SER A 8 9.07 -15.02 -6.76
C SER A 8 10.01 -13.97 -6.16
N TYR A 9 10.54 -13.05 -6.97
CA TYR A 9 11.57 -12.11 -6.54
C TYR A 9 11.09 -10.94 -5.67
N LEU A 10 9.78 -10.68 -5.57
CA LEU A 10 9.30 -9.46 -4.91
C LEU A 10 9.60 -9.38 -3.39
N LEU A 11 9.88 -10.52 -2.74
CA LEU A 11 10.31 -10.58 -1.34
C LEU A 11 11.84 -10.77 -1.18
N GLN A 12 12.52 -11.32 -2.19
CA GLN A 12 13.98 -11.46 -2.26
C GLN A 12 14.68 -10.11 -2.53
N ILE A 13 13.99 -9.16 -3.18
CA ILE A 13 14.57 -7.87 -3.62
C ILE A 13 15.10 -7.05 -2.45
N LEU A 14 14.42 -7.01 -1.29
CA LEU A 14 14.89 -6.18 -0.17
C LEU A 14 16.29 -6.59 0.28
N ASN A 15 16.55 -7.89 0.48
CA ASN A 15 17.86 -8.38 0.88
C ASN A 15 18.92 -8.16 -0.20
N GLN A 16 18.58 -8.39 -1.46
CA GLN A 16 19.51 -8.18 -2.58
C GLN A 16 19.86 -6.69 -2.79
N LEU A 17 18.87 -5.81 -2.63
CA LEU A 17 19.02 -4.36 -2.77
C LEU A 17 19.82 -3.79 -1.59
N ILE A 18 19.58 -4.27 -0.37
CA ILE A 18 20.40 -3.95 0.79
C ILE A 18 21.86 -4.36 0.55
N THR A 19 22.11 -5.61 0.14
CA THR A 19 23.47 -6.08 -0.19
C THR A 19 24.14 -5.23 -1.27
N TYR A 20 23.40 -4.84 -2.31
CA TYR A 20 23.91 -3.96 -3.36
C TYR A 20 24.27 -2.56 -2.86
N VAL A 21 23.40 -1.95 -2.04
CA VAL A 21 23.62 -0.65 -1.40
C VAL A 21 24.85 -0.68 -0.49
N TYR A 22 25.04 -1.76 0.28
CA TYR A 22 26.25 -2.00 1.07
C TYR A 22 27.50 -2.09 0.19
N PHE A 23 27.45 -2.88 -0.88
CA PHE A 23 28.56 -3.04 -1.82
C PHE A 23 28.96 -1.71 -2.48
N LYS A 24 27.97 -0.88 -2.84
CA LYS A 24 28.18 0.44 -3.45
C LYS A 24 28.43 1.56 -2.45
N ARG A 25 28.42 1.28 -1.15
CA ARG A 25 28.55 2.27 -0.06
C ARG A 25 27.62 3.48 -0.22
N LEU A 26 26.37 3.23 -0.60
CA LEU A 26 25.36 4.29 -0.68
C LEU A 26 24.80 4.57 0.72
N ASN A 27 24.49 5.83 0.99
CA ASN A 27 23.84 6.22 2.24
C ASN A 27 22.41 5.63 2.28
N TYR A 28 22.14 4.79 3.28
CA TYR A 28 20.86 4.12 3.50
C TYR A 28 20.39 4.33 4.94
N PHE A 29 19.08 4.56 5.11
CA PHE A 29 18.43 4.74 6.41
C PHE A 29 17.43 3.61 6.64
N SER A 30 17.59 2.88 7.74
CA SER A 30 16.70 1.79 8.18
C SER A 30 15.78 2.17 9.34
N THR A 31 15.82 3.42 9.79
CA THR A 31 15.05 3.87 10.96
C THR A 31 13.56 3.90 10.65
N GLU A 32 12.79 3.20 11.46
CA GLU A 32 11.34 3.24 11.39
C GLU A 32 10.77 4.61 11.80
N CYS A 33 9.58 4.92 11.29
CA CYS A 33 8.92 6.19 11.57
C CYS A 33 8.31 6.18 12.99
N ILE A 34 8.78 7.08 13.86
CA ILE A 34 8.26 7.24 15.23
C ILE A 34 6.76 7.57 15.30
N TYR A 35 6.21 8.16 14.23
CA TYR A 35 4.80 8.56 14.16
C TYR A 35 3.87 7.40 13.73
N SER A 36 4.42 6.24 13.37
CA SER A 36 3.63 5.09 12.89
C SER A 36 4.16 3.76 13.45
N PRO A 37 4.11 3.54 14.77
CA PRO A 37 4.63 2.32 15.39
C PRO A 37 3.83 1.05 14.99
N ASN A 38 2.53 1.18 14.69
CA ASN A 38 1.65 0.05 14.35
C ASN A 38 1.45 -0.08 12.83
N ALA A 39 2.53 -0.19 12.06
CA ALA A 39 2.46 -0.33 10.62
C ALA A 39 1.95 -1.73 10.19
N TYR A 40 0.62 -1.89 10.10
CA TYR A 40 -0.06 -3.16 9.77
C TYR A 40 0.39 -3.86 8.48
N ARG A 41 0.98 -3.13 7.53
CA ARG A 41 1.51 -3.70 6.28
C ARG A 41 2.64 -4.70 6.54
N SER A 42 3.45 -4.51 7.58
CA SER A 42 4.55 -5.42 7.93
C SER A 42 4.02 -6.78 8.39
N PHE A 43 2.98 -6.78 9.23
CA PHE A 43 2.29 -8.00 9.67
C PHE A 43 1.69 -8.79 8.50
N ALA A 44 1.01 -8.12 7.56
CA ALA A 44 0.49 -8.79 6.38
C ALA A 44 1.60 -9.41 5.52
N ARG A 45 2.77 -8.76 5.42
CA ARG A 45 3.93 -9.30 4.70
C ARG A 45 4.52 -10.52 5.39
N GLU A 46 4.59 -10.51 6.72
CA GLU A 46 5.08 -11.63 7.52
C GLU A 46 4.19 -12.87 7.32
N ILE A 47 2.87 -12.71 7.41
CA ILE A 47 1.92 -13.80 7.13
C ILE A 47 2.12 -14.39 5.73
N ILE A 48 2.32 -13.55 4.72
CA ILE A 48 2.56 -14.01 3.34
C ILE A 48 3.91 -14.75 3.23
N LYS A 49 4.95 -14.31 3.94
CA LYS A 49 6.25 -14.99 3.98
C LYS A 49 6.17 -16.34 4.68
N ASP A 50 5.44 -16.42 5.79
CA ASP A 50 5.22 -17.68 6.49
C ASP A 50 4.48 -18.67 5.60
N LEU A 51 3.48 -18.19 4.84
CA LEU A 51 2.76 -18.98 3.84
C LEU A 51 3.68 -19.46 2.71
N GLU A 52 4.58 -18.60 2.23
CA GLU A 52 5.58 -18.94 1.19
C GLU A 52 6.57 -20.00 1.68
N SER A 53 6.95 -19.98 2.96
CA SER A 53 7.87 -20.95 3.56
C SER A 53 7.31 -22.38 3.50
N ILE A 54 5.99 -22.53 3.65
CA ILE A 54 5.29 -23.81 3.58
C ILE A 54 5.01 -24.18 2.12
N ARG A 55 4.60 -23.21 1.30
CA ARG A 55 4.30 -23.40 -0.12
C ARG A 55 4.93 -22.28 -0.97
N PRO A 56 6.00 -22.56 -1.73
CA PRO A 56 6.72 -21.53 -2.50
C PRO A 56 5.90 -20.92 -3.64
N ARG A 57 4.77 -21.54 -4.02
CA ARG A 57 3.81 -21.02 -5.01
C ARG A 57 2.70 -20.16 -4.41
N ALA A 58 2.61 -20.02 -3.09
CA ALA A 58 1.47 -19.39 -2.43
C ALA A 58 1.20 -17.95 -2.92
N ILE A 59 2.25 -17.15 -3.11
CA ILE A 59 2.13 -15.77 -3.61
C ILE A 59 1.54 -15.73 -5.03
N LEU A 60 2.00 -16.62 -5.89
CA LEU A 60 1.50 -16.73 -7.27
C LEU A 60 0.02 -17.11 -7.29
N ASP A 61 -0.36 -18.06 -6.46
CA ASP A 61 -1.73 -18.53 -6.34
C ASP A 61 -2.65 -17.40 -5.84
N ILE A 62 -2.21 -16.63 -4.83
CA ILE A 62 -2.93 -15.43 -4.34
C ILE A 62 -3.14 -14.41 -5.45
N ILE A 63 -2.10 -14.09 -6.22
CA ILE A 63 -2.20 -13.13 -7.33
C ILE A 63 -3.15 -13.67 -8.41
N LYS A 64 -3.11 -14.96 -8.72
CA LYS A 64 -3.99 -15.56 -9.73
C LYS A 64 -5.46 -15.57 -9.28
N SER A 65 -5.70 -15.82 -8.00
CA SER A 65 -7.02 -15.70 -7.40
C SER A 65 -7.51 -14.24 -7.43
N GLU A 66 -6.63 -13.26 -7.23
CA GLU A 66 -6.98 -11.83 -7.33
C GLU A 66 -7.33 -11.41 -8.76
N GLU A 67 -6.54 -11.84 -9.77
CA GLU A 67 -6.83 -11.55 -11.17
C GLU A 67 -8.19 -12.12 -11.63
N SER A 68 -8.63 -13.23 -11.03
CA SER A 68 -9.92 -13.85 -11.33
C SER A 68 -11.06 -13.36 -10.43
N PHE A 69 -10.77 -12.53 -9.44
CA PHE A 69 -11.74 -12.03 -8.48
C PHE A 69 -12.65 -10.98 -9.15
N ARG A 70 -13.94 -11.32 -9.30
CA ARG A 70 -14.95 -10.41 -9.84
C ARG A 70 -15.77 -9.83 -8.69
N ILE A 71 -15.87 -8.51 -8.65
CA ILE A 71 -16.73 -7.80 -7.70
C ILE A 71 -18.18 -7.85 -8.23
N SER A 72 -19.14 -8.16 -7.35
CA SER A 72 -20.57 -8.16 -7.72
C SER A 72 -20.99 -6.78 -8.22
N THR A 73 -21.62 -6.73 -9.40
CA THR A 73 -22.13 -5.51 -10.05
C THR A 73 -23.25 -4.82 -9.26
N THR A 74 -23.79 -5.46 -8.22
CA THR A 74 -24.77 -4.86 -7.31
C THR A 74 -24.18 -3.79 -6.38
N THR A 75 -22.84 -3.69 -6.30
CA THR A 75 -22.17 -2.68 -5.47
C THR A 75 -22.06 -1.36 -6.22
N LYS A 76 -22.75 -0.32 -5.75
CA LYS A 76 -22.62 1.04 -6.32
C LYS A 76 -21.17 1.52 -6.20
N MET A 77 -20.47 1.59 -7.33
CA MET A 77 -19.16 2.24 -7.39
C MET A 77 -19.35 3.75 -7.24
N PRO A 78 -18.54 4.46 -6.44
CA PRO A 78 -18.62 5.90 -6.35
C PRO A 78 -18.25 6.52 -7.68
N GLU A 79 -19.00 7.55 -8.09
CA GLU A 79 -18.68 8.32 -9.28
C GLU A 79 -17.34 9.04 -9.11
N GLN A 80 -16.53 9.00 -10.16
CA GLN A 80 -15.26 9.74 -10.18
C GLN A 80 -15.55 11.22 -10.42
N GLY A 81 -15.30 12.04 -9.41
CA GLY A 81 -15.41 13.49 -9.49
C GLY A 81 -14.06 14.18 -9.30
N THR A 82 -14.11 15.51 -9.22
CA THR A 82 -12.96 16.36 -8.92
C THR A 82 -13.22 17.20 -7.67
N CYS A 83 -12.18 17.37 -6.86
CA CYS A 83 -12.22 18.22 -5.67
C CYS A 83 -12.43 19.67 -6.08
N LYS A 84 -13.47 20.33 -5.55
CA LYS A 84 -13.77 21.75 -5.87
C LYS A 84 -12.71 22.74 -5.39
N ARG A 85 -11.79 22.33 -4.51
CA ARG A 85 -10.75 23.22 -3.92
C ARG A 85 -9.40 23.13 -4.63
N CYS A 86 -8.92 21.91 -4.88
CA CYS A 86 -7.60 21.68 -5.48
C CYS A 86 -7.64 21.09 -6.90
N GLY A 87 -8.83 20.75 -7.42
CA GLY A 87 -9.00 20.15 -8.75
C GLY A 87 -8.59 18.67 -8.86
N TYR A 88 -8.02 18.07 -7.80
CA TYR A 88 -7.57 16.68 -7.83
C TYR A 88 -8.73 15.67 -7.82
N ILE A 89 -8.50 14.45 -8.32
CA ILE A 89 -9.49 13.39 -8.40
C ILE A 89 -10.03 13.06 -7.00
N SER A 90 -11.35 13.01 -6.85
CA SER A 90 -12.02 12.77 -5.58
C SER A 90 -13.44 12.24 -5.82
N SER A 91 -13.85 11.22 -5.08
CA SER A 91 -15.25 10.76 -5.03
C SER A 91 -16.16 11.69 -4.20
N GLN A 92 -15.56 12.58 -3.42
CA GLN A 92 -16.26 13.55 -2.57
C GLN A 92 -16.08 14.97 -3.10
N LYS A 93 -17.01 15.89 -2.75
CA LYS A 93 -16.95 17.32 -3.11
C LYS A 93 -15.60 17.96 -2.77
N TRP A 94 -15.03 17.61 -1.62
CA TRP A 94 -13.71 18.03 -1.16
C TRP A 94 -12.85 16.79 -0.88
N CYS A 95 -11.60 16.76 -1.34
CA CYS A 95 -10.72 15.63 -1.09
C CYS A 95 -10.31 15.55 0.40
N LYS A 96 -9.98 14.34 0.87
CA LYS A 96 -9.63 14.11 2.27
C LYS A 96 -8.44 14.96 2.75
N ALA A 97 -7.47 15.20 1.86
CA ALA A 97 -6.35 16.09 2.13
C ALA A 97 -6.81 17.54 2.40
N CYS A 98 -7.70 18.10 1.57
CA CYS A 98 -8.24 19.45 1.78
C CYS A 98 -9.06 19.55 3.07
N VAL A 99 -9.83 18.52 3.41
CA VAL A 99 -10.59 18.47 4.68
C VAL A 99 -9.64 18.43 5.88
N LEU A 100 -8.57 17.64 5.78
CA LEU A 100 -7.56 17.55 6.83
C LEU A 100 -6.82 18.87 7.04
N LEU A 101 -6.37 19.53 5.97
CA LEU A 101 -5.71 20.83 6.04
C LEU A 101 -6.61 21.90 6.67
N GLU A 102 -7.91 21.91 6.32
CA GLU A 102 -8.87 22.83 6.94
C GLU A 102 -9.10 22.53 8.42
N GLY A 103 -9.14 21.25 8.79
CA GLY A 103 -9.19 20.82 10.19
C GLY A 103 -7.99 21.31 10.98
N LEU A 104 -6.78 21.15 10.43
CA LEU A 104 -5.54 21.63 11.05
C LEU A 104 -5.52 23.16 11.22
N ASN A 105 -5.88 23.91 10.18
CA ASN A 105 -5.91 25.38 10.24
C ASN A 105 -6.95 25.93 11.23
N ARG A 106 -7.99 25.16 11.56
CA ARG A 106 -9.01 25.53 12.55
C ARG A 106 -8.78 24.93 13.94
N GLY A 107 -7.65 24.24 14.17
CA GLY A 107 -7.37 23.57 15.44
C GLY A 107 -8.24 22.35 15.74
N LEU A 108 -8.89 21.78 14.72
CA LEU A 108 -9.78 20.61 14.80
C LEU A 108 -9.18 19.41 14.02
N PRO A 109 -8.08 18.80 14.49
CA PRO A 109 -7.34 17.77 13.74
C PRO A 109 -8.16 16.48 13.51
N LYS A 110 -9.13 16.18 14.38
CA LYS A 110 -9.96 14.96 14.28
C LYS A 110 -10.97 14.99 13.14
N ARG A 111 -11.30 16.17 12.60
CA ARG A 111 -12.32 16.36 11.55
C ARG A 111 -11.97 15.65 10.23
N GLY A 112 -10.68 15.48 9.94
CA GLY A 112 -10.18 14.83 8.72
C GLY A 112 -9.89 13.33 8.87
N ILE A 113 -9.93 12.76 10.07
CA ILE A 113 -9.42 11.39 10.35
C ILE A 113 -10.57 10.37 10.45
N GLY A 114 -11.78 10.78 10.85
CA GLY A 114 -12.96 9.91 10.91
C GLY A 114 -13.54 9.57 9.53
N ARG A 115 -14.31 8.46 9.46
CA ARG A 115 -15.17 8.16 8.31
C ARG A 115 -16.18 9.30 8.17
N SER A 116 -16.20 9.93 7.01
CA SER A 116 -17.07 11.04 6.60
C SER A 116 -17.84 10.62 5.37
#